data_AF-A0A7J3MW17-F1
#
_entry.id   AF-A0A7J3MW17-F1
#
_cell.length_a   1.000
_cell.length_b   1.000
_cell.length_c   1.000
_cell.angle_alpha   90.00
_cell.angle_beta   90.00
_cell.angle_gamma   90.00
#
_symmetry.space_group_name_H-M   'P 1'
#
loop_
_entity.id
_entity.type
_entity.pdbx_description
1 polymer ?
#
loop_
_entity_poly.entity_id
_entity_poly.type
_entity_poly.pdbx_seq_one_letter_code
_entity_poly.pdbx_strand_id
1 'polypeptide(L)'
;MKSVLVDGKYEPVVTVEVQLSPAVKLIVSGSDLEMILGVLKKSIDSAGEILGLVEQARTAAPMRERRIPQEFLTRVKDMSSKDLVLLLLYYEGPMSREQINQRSREIGKEVSKTWLNTEFFRKPTKDLFLSETDQSGAKIYRLSELGRLEAEKIIKQISEQIIH
;
A
#
# COMPACT_ATOMS: atom_id res chain seq x y z
N MET A 1 -7.91 -14.13 32.40
CA MET A 1 -8.32 -12.79 32.89
C MET A 1 -7.11 -12.20 33.58
N LYS A 2 -6.58 -11.05 33.12
CA LYS A 2 -5.45 -10.37 33.79
C LYS A 2 -6.03 -9.45 34.86
N SER A 3 -5.38 -9.40 36.02
CA SER A 3 -5.73 -8.51 37.13
C SER A 3 -4.49 -7.78 37.62
N VAL A 4 -4.67 -6.57 38.14
CA VAL A 4 -3.60 -5.79 38.76
C VAL A 4 -3.96 -5.53 40.21
N LEU A 5 -2.96 -5.51 41.08
CA LEU A 5 -3.14 -5.16 42.48
C LEU A 5 -3.16 -3.64 42.60
N VAL A 6 -4.32 -3.07 42.96
CA VAL A 6 -4.50 -1.64 43.22
C VAL A 6 -5.07 -1.53 44.64
N ASP A 7 -4.41 -0.78 45.52
CA ASP A 7 -4.79 -0.60 46.94
C ASP A 7 -5.13 -1.91 47.68
N GLY A 8 -4.34 -2.96 47.44
CA GLY A 8 -4.49 -4.26 48.09
C GLY A 8 -5.66 -5.11 47.60
N LYS A 9 -6.35 -4.69 46.53
CA LYS A 9 -7.42 -5.45 45.87
C LYS A 9 -7.02 -5.79 44.43
N TYR A 10 -7.38 -6.98 43.98
CA TYR A 10 -7.19 -7.38 42.59
C TYR A 10 -8.31 -6.81 41.74
N GLU A 11 -7.99 -5.84 40.89
CA GLU A 11 -8.94 -5.27 39.94
C GLU A 11 -8.82 -5.98 38.59
N PRO A 12 -9.95 -6.30 37.92
CA PRO A 12 -9.93 -6.89 36.59
C PRO A 12 -9.42 -5.88 35.57
N VAL A 13 -8.46 -6.29 34.74
CA VAL A 13 -8.01 -5.48 33.60
C VAL A 13 -8.90 -5.75 32.40
N VAL A 14 -9.51 -4.70 31.90
CA VAL A 14 -10.24 -4.71 30.64
C VAL A 14 -9.30 -4.20 29.55
N THR A 15 -9.17 -4.98 28.48
CA THR A 15 -8.46 -4.59 27.26
C THR A 15 -9.49 -4.40 26.16
N VAL A 16 -9.47 -3.23 25.53
CA VAL A 16 -10.30 -2.88 24.38
C VAL A 16 -9.40 -2.71 23.17
N GLU A 17 -9.69 -3.47 22.12
CA GLU A 17 -9.00 -3.39 20.84
C GLU A 17 -9.95 -2.83 19.77
N VAL A 18 -9.53 -1.78 19.07
CA VAL A 18 -10.30 -1.15 18.01
C VAL A 18 -9.44 -1.10 16.75
N GLN A 19 -9.91 -1.73 15.67
CA GLN A 19 -9.29 -1.60 14.36
C GLN A 19 -9.79 -0.32 13.70
N LEU A 20 -8.90 0.65 13.49
CA LEU A 20 -9.27 1.95 12.92
C LEU A 20 -9.08 1.99 11.40
N SER A 21 -8.12 1.22 10.88
CA SER A 21 -7.88 1.02 9.44
C SER A 21 -7.11 -0.30 9.21
N PRO A 22 -6.87 -0.77 7.98
CA PRO A 22 -6.07 -1.98 7.74
C PRO A 22 -4.64 -1.93 8.33
N ALA A 23 -4.08 -0.74 8.54
CA ALA A 23 -2.71 -0.53 9.03
C ALA A 23 -2.63 -0.05 10.48
N VAL A 24 -3.75 0.38 11.09
CA VAL A 24 -3.76 1.01 12.41
C VAL A 24 -4.74 0.30 13.34
N LYS A 25 -4.20 -0.17 14.46
CA LYS A 25 -4.93 -0.80 15.55
C LYS A 25 -4.68 -0.03 16.85
N LEU A 26 -5.76 0.35 17.53
CA LEU A 26 -5.71 0.98 18.85
C LEU A 26 -5.98 -0.07 19.91
N ILE A 27 -5.11 -0.14 20.92
CA ILE A 27 -5.25 -1.06 22.04
C ILE A 27 -5.18 -0.24 23.33
N VAL A 28 -6.23 -0.27 24.13
CA VAL A 28 -6.32 0.41 25.42
C VAL A 28 -6.55 -0.65 26.50
N SER A 29 -5.84 -0.57 27.62
CA SER A 29 -6.01 -1.49 28.75
C SER A 29 -5.99 -0.75 30.07
N GLY A 30 -6.86 -1.14 31.01
CA GLY A 30 -6.92 -0.56 32.35
C GLY A 30 -7.89 -1.29 33.26
N SER A 31 -7.95 -0.91 34.54
CA SER A 31 -8.94 -1.43 35.49
C SER A 31 -10.15 -0.51 35.69
N ASP A 32 -10.01 0.79 35.38
CA ASP A 32 -11.09 1.78 35.44
C ASP A 32 -11.75 1.96 34.07
N LEU A 33 -13.02 1.57 33.98
CA LEU A 33 -13.83 1.66 32.76
C LEU A 33 -14.11 3.10 32.32
N GLU A 34 -14.30 4.05 33.24
CA GLU A 34 -14.54 5.45 32.90
C GLU A 34 -13.27 6.10 32.35
N MET A 35 -12.12 5.78 32.94
CA MET A 35 -10.82 6.18 32.40
C MET A 35 -10.57 5.58 31.01
N ILE A 36 -10.84 4.28 30.82
CA ILE A 36 -10.71 3.62 29.51
C ILE A 36 -11.61 4.29 28.47
N LEU A 37 -12.88 4.57 28.80
CA LEU A 37 -13.82 5.25 27.91
C LEU A 37 -13.37 6.67 27.58
N GLY A 38 -12.83 7.41 28.55
CA GLY A 38 -12.29 8.75 28.34
C GLY A 38 -11.05 8.75 27.43
N VAL A 39 -10.14 7.78 27.62
CA VAL A 39 -8.95 7.60 26.77
C VAL A 39 -9.35 7.16 25.36
N LEU A 40 -10.31 6.23 25.22
CA LEU A 40 -10.81 5.79 23.92
C LEU A 40 -11.45 6.94 23.13
N LYS A 41 -12.31 7.75 23.77
CA LYS A 41 -12.93 8.91 23.10
C LYS A 41 -11.89 9.89 22.56
N LYS A 42 -10.94 10.31 23.41
CA LYS A 42 -9.84 11.20 23.01
C LYS A 42 -8.96 10.59 21.93
N SER A 43 -8.68 9.30 22.04
CA SER A 43 -7.80 8.60 21.09
C SER A 43 -8.47 8.38 19.73
N ILE A 44 -9.79 8.21 19.68
CA ILE A 44 -10.56 8.11 18.43
C ILE A 44 -10.56 9.46 17.71
N ASP A 45 -10.77 10.57 18.43
CA ASP A 45 -10.75 11.91 17.86
C ASP A 45 -9.34 12.23 17.28
N SER A 46 -8.29 12.00 18.07
CA SER A 46 -6.91 12.18 17.61
C SER A 46 -6.50 11.20 16.51
N ALA A 47 -7.02 9.96 16.51
CA ALA A 47 -6.75 9.02 15.43
C ALA A 47 -7.46 9.42 14.14
N GLY A 48 -8.64 10.04 14.23
CA GLY A 48 -9.31 10.67 13.10
C GLY A 48 -8.48 11.80 12.49
N GLU A 49 -7.86 12.64 13.33
CA GLU A 49 -6.93 13.67 12.89
C GLU A 49 -5.66 13.10 12.27
N ILE A 50 -5.06 12.06 12.87
CA ILE A 50 -3.89 11.37 12.31
C ILE A 50 -4.24 10.70 10.98
N LEU A 51 -5.40 10.04 10.87
CA LEU A 51 -5.89 9.49 9.61
C LEU A 51 -6.13 10.61 8.59
N GLY A 52 -6.68 11.74 9.02
CA GLY A 52 -6.83 12.95 8.20
C GLY A 52 -5.49 13.50 7.71
N LEU A 53 -4.46 13.53 8.55
CA LEU A 53 -3.11 13.96 8.20
C LEU A 53 -2.38 12.93 7.32
N VAL A 54 -2.62 11.64 7.50
CA VAL A 54 -2.08 10.58 6.64
C VAL A 54 -2.78 10.61 5.28
N GLU A 55 -4.10 10.78 5.22
CA GLU A 55 -4.86 10.93 3.97
C GLU A 55 -4.55 12.28 3.29
N GLN A 56 -4.33 13.36 4.04
CA GLN A 56 -3.84 14.63 3.52
C GLN A 56 -2.40 14.51 3.04
N ALA A 57 -1.50 13.81 3.73
CA ALA A 57 -0.16 13.52 3.23
C ALA A 57 -0.19 12.61 2.00
N ARG A 58 -1.19 11.73 1.89
CA ARG A 58 -1.45 10.86 0.73
C ARG A 58 -2.03 11.61 -0.46
N THR A 59 -2.87 12.63 -0.24
CA THR A 59 -3.45 13.49 -1.28
C THR A 59 -2.55 14.69 -1.62
N ALA A 60 -1.73 15.15 -0.68
CA ALA A 60 -0.69 16.16 -0.87
C ALA A 60 0.64 15.57 -1.38
N ALA A 61 0.83 14.25 -1.30
CA ALA A 61 1.73 13.56 -2.21
C ALA A 61 1.16 13.83 -3.60
N PRO A 62 1.86 14.61 -4.45
CA PRO A 62 1.30 14.92 -5.74
C PRO A 62 1.11 13.59 -6.47
N MET A 63 -0.13 13.26 -6.82
CA MET A 63 -0.46 12.59 -8.07
C MET A 63 0.03 13.49 -9.24
N ARG A 64 1.33 13.82 -9.25
CA ARG A 64 2.01 14.19 -10.46
C ARG A 64 2.06 12.87 -11.21
N GLU A 65 1.50 12.87 -12.41
CA GLU A 65 1.89 11.98 -13.49
C GLU A 65 3.43 11.98 -13.58
N ARG A 66 4.09 11.23 -12.69
CA ARG A 66 5.53 11.10 -12.69
C ARG A 66 5.78 10.09 -13.77
N ARG A 67 5.99 10.55 -15.00
CA ARG A 67 6.58 9.70 -16.03
C ARG A 67 7.79 9.01 -15.41
N ILE A 68 7.94 7.72 -15.71
CA ILE A 68 9.09 6.94 -15.26
C ILE A 68 10.37 7.74 -15.57
N PRO A 69 11.24 7.99 -14.57
CA PRO A 69 12.47 8.77 -14.78
C PRO A 69 13.31 8.17 -15.91
N GLN A 70 13.94 9.03 -16.73
CA GLN A 70 14.67 8.61 -17.93
C GLN A 70 15.82 7.66 -17.59
N GLU A 71 16.47 7.88 -16.45
CA GLU A 71 17.50 7.01 -15.90
C GLU A 71 17.00 5.57 -15.71
N PHE A 72 15.73 5.37 -15.37
CA PHE A 72 15.16 4.03 -15.18
C PHE A 72 14.87 3.36 -16.53
N LEU A 73 14.51 4.16 -17.54
CA LEU A 73 14.26 3.68 -18.91
C LEU A 73 15.50 3.03 -19.52
N THR A 74 16.70 3.48 -19.17
CA THR A 74 17.96 2.87 -19.65
C THR A 74 18.11 1.40 -19.23
N ARG A 75 17.41 0.97 -18.17
CA ARG A 75 17.53 -0.37 -17.57
C ARG A 75 16.27 -1.22 -17.76
N VAL A 76 15.23 -0.68 -18.39
CA VAL A 76 13.95 -1.38 -18.61
C VAL A 76 14.15 -2.73 -19.30
N LYS A 77 15.12 -2.84 -20.21
CA LYS A 77 15.43 -4.10 -20.91
C LYS A 77 15.82 -5.24 -19.97
N ASP A 78 16.46 -4.93 -18.85
CA ASP A 78 16.99 -5.90 -17.89
C ASP A 78 15.97 -6.26 -16.80
N MET A 79 14.92 -5.46 -16.62
CA MET A 79 13.90 -5.67 -15.57
C MET A 79 13.05 -6.92 -15.83
N SER A 80 12.60 -7.63 -14.80
CA SER A 80 11.58 -8.66 -15.02
C SER A 80 10.25 -8.03 -15.45
N SER A 81 9.39 -8.79 -16.13
CA SER A 81 8.03 -8.32 -16.45
C SER A 81 7.27 -7.87 -15.20
N LYS A 82 7.48 -8.55 -14.07
CA LYS A 82 6.89 -8.18 -12.77
C LYS A 82 7.34 -6.78 -12.36
N ASP A 83 8.66 -6.54 -12.35
CA ASP A 83 9.23 -5.28 -11.88
C ASP A 83 8.82 -4.12 -12.80
N LEU A 84 8.79 -4.37 -14.11
CA LEU A 84 8.34 -3.37 -15.08
C LEU A 84 6.87 -2.98 -14.86
N VAL A 85 5.98 -3.95 -14.63
CA VAL A 85 4.56 -3.68 -14.34
C VAL A 85 4.40 -2.96 -13.00
N LEU A 86 5.18 -3.32 -11.98
CA LEU A 86 5.18 -2.61 -10.69
C LEU A 86 5.56 -1.13 -10.87
N LEU A 87 6.63 -0.84 -11.61
CA LEU A 87 7.06 0.53 -11.89
C LEU A 87 6.03 1.31 -12.70
N LEU A 88 5.45 0.70 -13.74
CA LEU A 88 4.40 1.33 -14.54
C LEU A 88 3.21 1.76 -13.67
N LEU A 89 2.68 0.85 -12.87
CA LEU A 89 1.52 1.14 -12.03
C LEU A 89 1.86 2.09 -10.86
N TYR A 90 3.10 2.12 -10.39
CA TYR A 90 3.56 3.05 -9.35
C TYR A 90 3.62 4.49 -9.87
N TYR A 91 4.20 4.69 -11.05
CA TYR A 91 4.48 6.01 -11.60
C TYR A 91 3.33 6.60 -12.42
N GLU A 92 2.65 5.74 -13.19
CA GLU A 92 1.64 6.15 -14.18
C GLU A 92 0.22 5.75 -13.76
N GLY A 93 0.07 5.06 -12.64
CA GLY A 93 -1.22 4.78 -12.01
C GLY A 93 -1.97 3.55 -12.55
N PRO A 94 -3.26 3.41 -12.22
CA PRO A 94 -4.05 2.24 -12.58
C PRO A 94 -4.22 2.06 -14.09
N MET A 95 -4.07 0.83 -14.58
CA MET A 95 -4.13 0.52 -16.02
C MET A 95 -4.80 -0.81 -16.32
N SER A 96 -5.39 -0.93 -17.51
CA SER A 96 -5.79 -2.21 -18.10
C SER A 96 -4.59 -3.01 -18.60
N ARG A 97 -4.78 -4.28 -18.94
CA ARG A 97 -3.71 -5.11 -19.51
C ARG A 97 -3.23 -4.56 -20.84
N GLU A 98 -4.16 -4.06 -21.65
CA GLU A 98 -3.90 -3.50 -22.97
C GLU A 98 -3.05 -2.23 -22.83
N GLN A 99 -3.39 -1.36 -21.86
CA GLN A 99 -2.59 -0.18 -21.54
C GLN A 99 -1.18 -0.57 -21.06
N ILE A 100 -1.05 -1.57 -20.17
CA ILE A 100 0.25 -2.06 -19.70
C ILE A 100 1.09 -2.63 -20.86
N ASN A 101 0.50 -3.46 -21.72
CA ASN A 101 1.18 -4.02 -22.88
C ASN A 101 1.67 -2.91 -23.83
N GLN A 102 0.80 -1.97 -24.17
CA GLN A 102 1.14 -0.84 -25.05
C GLN A 102 2.24 0.02 -24.42
N ARG A 103 2.08 0.41 -23.16
CA ARG A 103 3.01 1.30 -22.48
C ARG A 103 4.38 0.66 -22.27
N SER A 104 4.41 -0.62 -21.89
CA SER A 104 5.65 -1.39 -21.76
C SER A 104 6.44 -1.46 -23.08
N ARG A 105 5.74 -1.63 -24.21
CA ARG A 105 6.35 -1.57 -25.55
C ARG A 105 6.94 -0.19 -25.86
N GLU A 106 6.20 0.89 -25.57
CA GLU A 106 6.66 2.27 -25.81
C GLU A 106 7.94 2.61 -25.03
N ILE A 107 8.09 2.07 -23.82
CA ILE A 107 9.29 2.29 -22.99
C ILE A 107 10.42 1.28 -23.27
N GLY A 108 10.27 0.45 -24.30
CA GLY A 108 11.35 -0.38 -24.85
C GLY A 108 11.39 -1.84 -24.37
N LYS A 109 10.37 -2.32 -23.65
CA LYS A 109 10.23 -3.75 -23.30
C LYS A 109 8.77 -4.16 -23.21
N GLU A 110 8.32 -4.93 -24.20
CA GLU A 110 6.96 -5.45 -24.19
C GLU A 110 6.75 -6.54 -23.13
N VAL A 111 5.76 -6.36 -22.27
CA VAL A 111 5.25 -7.42 -21.41
C VAL A 111 4.26 -8.26 -22.20
N SER A 112 4.52 -9.57 -22.31
CA SER A 112 3.70 -10.45 -23.14
C SER A 112 2.25 -10.55 -22.66
N LYS A 113 1.32 -10.67 -23.61
CA LYS A 113 -0.11 -10.89 -23.32
C LYS A 113 -0.34 -12.13 -22.44
N THR A 114 0.44 -13.19 -22.66
CA THR A 114 0.37 -14.40 -21.83
C THR A 114 0.66 -14.09 -20.37
N TRP A 115 1.74 -13.33 -20.10
CA TRP A 115 2.09 -12.93 -18.74
C TRP A 115 0.97 -12.09 -18.10
N LEU A 116 0.44 -11.11 -18.83
CA LEU A 116 -0.64 -10.25 -18.35
C LEU A 116 -1.96 -10.99 -18.10
N ASN A 117 -2.19 -12.12 -18.77
CA ASN A 117 -3.39 -12.90 -18.56
C ASN A 117 -3.28 -13.86 -17.37
N THR A 118 -2.06 -14.25 -16.99
CA THR A 118 -1.85 -15.28 -15.94
C THR A 118 -1.29 -14.73 -14.63
N GLU A 119 -0.34 -13.82 -14.68
CA GLU A 119 0.52 -13.53 -13.53
C GLU A 119 -0.13 -12.62 -12.48
N PHE A 120 -1.14 -11.81 -12.84
CA PHE A 120 -1.95 -11.10 -11.85
C PHE A 120 -2.71 -12.02 -10.89
N PHE A 121 -2.87 -13.31 -11.24
CA PHE A 121 -3.66 -14.26 -10.46
C PHE A 121 -2.82 -15.36 -9.84
N ARG A 122 -1.53 -15.43 -10.13
CA ARG A 122 -0.61 -16.48 -9.66
C ARG A 122 0.24 -15.99 -8.50
N LYS A 123 0.49 -16.87 -7.54
CA LYS A 123 1.49 -16.62 -6.50
C LYS A 123 2.90 -16.71 -7.11
N PRO A 124 3.86 -15.88 -6.65
CA PRO A 124 3.77 -14.94 -5.53
C PRO A 124 3.19 -13.55 -5.91
N THR A 125 2.89 -13.33 -7.18
CA THR A 125 2.60 -12.02 -7.76
C THR A 125 1.21 -11.46 -7.44
N LYS A 126 0.22 -12.33 -7.26
CA LYS A 126 -1.20 -11.98 -7.07
C LYS A 126 -1.44 -10.91 -5.98
N ASP A 127 -0.74 -11.01 -4.85
CA ASP A 127 -1.00 -10.15 -3.70
C ASP A 127 -0.41 -8.73 -3.85
N LEU A 128 0.36 -8.50 -4.92
CA LEU A 128 0.92 -7.18 -5.26
C LEU A 128 -0.07 -6.29 -6.03
N PHE A 129 -1.15 -6.86 -6.55
CA PHE A 129 -2.08 -6.18 -7.43
C PHE A 129 -3.52 -6.27 -6.92
N LEU A 130 -4.25 -5.19 -7.10
CA LEU A 130 -5.71 -5.13 -6.91
C LEU A 130 -6.34 -4.94 -8.29
N SER A 131 -7.47 -5.61 -8.53
CA SER A 131 -8.23 -5.44 -9.77
C SER A 131 -9.63 -4.94 -9.48
N GLU A 132 -10.05 -3.92 -10.22
CA GLU A 132 -11.40 -3.36 -10.19
C GLU A 132 -11.95 -3.33 -11.61
N THR A 133 -13.28 -3.31 -11.73
CA THR A 133 -13.94 -3.15 -13.02
C THR A 133 -14.37 -1.69 -13.14
N ASP A 134 -13.98 -1.02 -14.23
CA ASP A 134 -14.39 0.35 -14.48
C ASP A 134 -15.84 0.44 -15.00
N GLN A 135 -16.31 1.67 -15.25
CA GLN A 135 -17.67 1.93 -15.74
C GLN A 135 -17.93 1.32 -17.14
N SER A 136 -16.89 1.02 -17.91
CA SER A 136 -16.99 0.40 -19.25
C SER A 136 -16.99 -1.13 -19.20
N GLY A 137 -16.80 -1.73 -18.02
CA GLY A 137 -16.64 -3.18 -17.86
C GLY A 137 -15.21 -3.66 -18.06
N ALA A 138 -14.25 -2.77 -18.26
CA ALA A 138 -12.84 -3.12 -18.41
C ALA A 138 -12.21 -3.38 -17.03
N LYS A 139 -11.36 -4.42 -16.95
CA LYS A 139 -10.61 -4.71 -15.71
C LYS A 139 -9.37 -3.82 -15.65
N ILE A 140 -9.31 -2.99 -14.62
CA ILE A 140 -8.20 -2.09 -14.29
C ILE A 140 -7.42 -2.66 -13.11
N TYR A 141 -6.09 -2.59 -13.20
CA TYR A 141 -5.18 -3.07 -12.18
C TYR A 141 -4.46 -1.88 -11.53
N ARG A 142 -4.33 -1.95 -10.21
CA ARG A 142 -3.55 -1.00 -9.41
C ARG A 142 -2.68 -1.74 -8.41
N LEU A 143 -1.70 -1.06 -7.84
CA LEU A 143 -0.88 -1.66 -6.78
C LEU A 143 -1.70 -1.83 -5.49
N SER A 144 -1.52 -2.99 -4.86
CA SER A 144 -1.83 -3.13 -3.43
C SER A 144 -0.79 -2.36 -2.61
N GLU A 145 -1.01 -2.23 -1.31
CA GLU A 145 0.02 -1.63 -0.43
C GLU A 145 1.33 -2.43 -0.47
N LEU A 146 1.23 -3.76 -0.49
CA LEU A 146 2.40 -4.62 -0.65
C LEU A 146 3.10 -4.41 -2.01
N GLY A 147 2.33 -4.24 -3.09
CA GLY A 147 2.86 -3.92 -4.41
C GLY A 147 3.56 -2.56 -4.45
N ARG A 148 3.04 -1.56 -3.75
CA ARG A 148 3.65 -0.22 -3.63
C ARG A 148 5.01 -0.31 -2.93
N LEU A 149 5.10 -1.02 -1.80
CA LEU A 149 6.35 -1.21 -1.07
C LEU A 149 7.40 -1.96 -1.91
N GLU A 150 6.98 -2.98 -2.66
CA GLU A 150 7.88 -3.70 -3.57
C GLU A 150 8.38 -2.80 -4.71
N ALA A 151 7.52 -1.95 -5.27
CA ALA A 151 7.93 -0.96 -6.27
C ALA A 151 8.95 0.03 -5.70
N GLU A 152 8.74 0.54 -4.49
CA GLU A 152 9.68 1.47 -3.82
C GLU A 152 11.04 0.84 -3.56
N LYS A 153 11.06 -0.46 -3.23
CA LYS A 153 12.30 -1.22 -3.09
C LYS A 153 13.07 -1.28 -4.40
N ILE A 154 12.39 -1.57 -5.51
CA ILE A 154 13.00 -1.59 -6.86
C ILE A 154 13.56 -0.20 -7.21
N ILE A 155 12.78 0.86 -6.98
CA ILE A 155 13.18 2.25 -7.22
C ILE A 155 14.45 2.59 -6.44
N LYS A 156 14.50 2.24 -5.15
CA LYS A 156 15.67 2.47 -4.31
C LYS A 156 16.91 1.73 -4.84
N GLN A 157 16.76 0.46 -5.21
CA GLN A 157 17.87 -0.34 -5.76
C GLN A 157 18.40 0.24 -7.07
N ILE A 158 17.53 0.72 -7.95
CA ILE A 158 17.95 1.35 -9.21
C ILE A 158 18.71 2.64 -8.91
N SER A 159 18.19 3.49 -8.02
CA SER A 159 18.82 4.76 -7.64
C SER A 159 20.19 4.57 -7.00
N GLU A 160 20.35 3.58 -6.11
CA GLU A 160 21.64 3.27 -5.47
C GLU A 160 22.69 2.79 -6.48
N GLN A 161 22.27 2.11 -7.55
CA GLN A 161 23.16 1.65 -8.62
C GLN A 161 23.50 2.73 -9.65
N ILE A 162 22.82 3.88 -9.63
CA ILE A 162 23.12 5.02 -10.50
C ILE A 162 24.19 5.95 -9.86
N ILE A 163 24.34 5.89 -8.53
CA ILE A 163 25.27 6.75 -7.77
C ILE A 163 26.71 6.16 -7.73
N HIS A 164 26.90 4.94 -8.25
CA HIS A 164 28.19 4.26 -8.37
C HIS A 164 28.59 4.07 -9.83
#